data_AF-V6AVH3-F1
#
_entry.id   AF-V6AVH3-F1
#
_cell.length_a   1.000
_cell.length_b   1.000
_cell.length_c   1.000
_cell.angle_alpha   90.00
_cell.angle_beta   90.00
_cell.angle_gamma   90.00
#
_symmetry.space_group_name_H-M   'P 1'
#
loop_
_entity.id
_entity.type
_entity.pdbx_description
1 polymer ?
#
loop_
_entity_poly.entity_id
_entity_poly.type
_entity_poly.pdbx_seq_one_letter_code
_entity_poly.pdbx_strand_id
1 'polypeptide(L)'
;MKCNRCDNTAAYSRKYSGESLCSECFSNSILRKTAKTISKYNMIGNGELVCVAVSGGKDSLALLHVLSRMSENHNFAIHAITVDEGIPGYREEALEIVKKFCSDLGVSHSVYEYKKLFDLTLEESLKSRENEKTSSCSICGTLRRRAMDHAAKQIGANVIATGHNLDDTLQTFIINTISGDTNKIGWMDPDTSANSLRKIKPFCEIYESEIVFYAFTNNLPFQSEPCPHMNEGIRTEIREFLNKLESSHSGIKNSMYNSVVKLSQIVRESNYKERTKCIKCGTECTGTICSVCKMLIDLKD
;
A
#
# COMPACT_ATOMS: atom_id res chain seq x y z
N MET A 1 -11.70 30.27 11.14
CA MET A 1 -11.84 30.26 9.67
C MET A 1 -13.00 29.34 9.30
N LYS A 2 -13.87 29.72 8.35
CA LYS A 2 -15.01 28.90 7.92
C LYS A 2 -14.57 27.83 6.92
N CYS A 3 -15.33 26.73 6.84
CA CYS A 3 -15.18 25.73 5.79
C CYS A 3 -15.51 26.37 4.43
N ASN A 4 -14.77 26.03 3.38
CA ASN A 4 -15.04 26.51 2.02
C ASN A 4 -16.23 25.81 1.35
N ARG A 5 -16.73 24.71 1.92
CA ARG A 5 -17.82 23.90 1.35
C ARG A 5 -19.13 23.94 2.12
N CYS A 6 -19.12 24.47 3.35
CA CYS A 6 -20.31 24.62 4.20
C CYS A 6 -20.07 25.69 5.27
N ASP A 7 -21.04 25.97 6.12
CA ASP A 7 -20.94 27.00 7.17
C ASP A 7 -20.21 26.57 8.45
N ASN A 8 -19.79 25.31 8.55
CA ASN A 8 -19.09 24.79 9.73
C ASN A 8 -17.68 25.38 9.88
N THR A 9 -17.15 25.33 11.11
CA THR A 9 -15.77 25.71 11.40
C THR A 9 -14.78 24.79 10.68
N ALA A 10 -13.77 25.37 10.02
CA ALA A 10 -12.72 24.59 9.38
C ALA A 10 -11.85 23.91 10.44
N ALA A 11 -11.57 22.61 10.24
CA ALA A 11 -10.72 21.79 11.09
C ALA A 11 -9.38 21.43 10.41
N TYR A 12 -9.32 21.55 9.08
CA TYR A 12 -8.12 21.25 8.29
C TYR A 12 -7.90 22.32 7.21
N SER A 13 -6.64 22.70 6.99
CA SER A 13 -6.23 23.61 5.92
C SER A 13 -5.26 22.91 4.97
N ARG A 14 -5.69 22.70 3.72
CA ARG A 14 -4.89 22.15 2.64
C ARG A 14 -4.04 23.24 2.02
N LYS A 15 -2.78 23.32 2.43
CA LYS A 15 -1.86 24.36 1.93
C LYS A 15 -1.67 24.35 0.41
N TYR A 16 -1.57 23.17 -0.21
CA TYR A 16 -1.31 23.05 -1.65
C TYR A 16 -2.50 23.46 -2.54
N SER A 17 -3.74 23.50 -2.01
CA SER A 17 -4.94 23.93 -2.75
C SER A 17 -5.57 25.21 -2.20
N GLY A 18 -5.14 25.68 -1.02
CA GLY A 18 -5.75 26.79 -0.29
C GLY A 18 -7.09 26.44 0.37
N GLU A 19 -7.60 25.21 0.23
CA GLU A 19 -8.89 24.82 0.79
C GLU A 19 -8.82 24.67 2.32
N SER A 20 -9.87 25.14 2.99
CA SER A 20 -10.12 25.01 4.42
C SER A 20 -11.42 24.24 4.61
N LEU A 21 -11.38 23.11 5.29
CA LEU A 21 -12.50 22.17 5.37
C LEU A 21 -12.82 21.81 6.81
N CYS A 22 -14.11 21.72 7.15
CA CYS A 22 -14.55 21.06 8.38
C CYS A 22 -14.29 19.54 8.27
N SER A 23 -14.31 18.82 9.40
CA SER A 23 -13.99 17.37 9.45
C SER A 23 -14.83 16.51 8.51
N GLU A 24 -16.12 16.81 8.38
CA GLU A 24 -17.03 16.08 7.50
C GLU A 24 -16.73 16.37 6.02
N CYS A 25 -16.59 17.65 5.64
CA CYS A 25 -16.25 18.05 4.28
C CYS A 25 -14.86 17.52 3.86
N PHE A 26 -13.93 17.46 4.81
CA PHE A 26 -12.62 16.85 4.62
C PHE A 26 -12.76 15.35 4.35
N SER A 27 -13.48 14.59 5.17
CA SER A 27 -13.72 13.16 4.95
C SER A 27 -14.39 12.91 3.60
N ASN A 28 -15.46 13.67 3.31
CA ASN A 28 -16.05 14.00 2.01
C ASN A 28 -15.06 14.02 0.84
N SER A 29 -14.02 14.82 1.00
CA SER A 29 -13.03 15.07 -0.03
C SER A 29 -12.04 13.93 -0.22
N ILE A 30 -11.73 13.15 0.83
CA ILE A 30 -10.86 11.96 0.71
C ILE A 30 -11.55 10.88 -0.13
N LEU A 31 -12.84 10.63 0.10
CA LEU A 31 -13.63 9.73 -0.74
C LEU A 31 -13.61 10.18 -2.21
N ARG A 32 -13.87 11.46 -2.47
CA ARG A 32 -13.85 12.02 -3.84
C ARG A 32 -12.47 11.94 -4.51
N LYS A 33 -11.39 12.25 -3.78
CA LYS A 33 -10.02 12.12 -4.29
C LYS A 33 -9.72 10.67 -4.64
N THR A 34 -10.10 9.73 -3.78
CA THR A 34 -9.91 8.29 -3.99
C THR A 34 -10.69 7.79 -5.21
N ALA A 35 -11.97 8.15 -5.33
CA ALA A 35 -12.79 7.82 -6.49
C ALA A 35 -12.22 8.40 -7.80
N LYS A 36 -11.72 9.63 -7.77
CA LYS A 36 -11.05 10.26 -8.92
C LYS A 36 -9.80 9.47 -9.33
N THR A 37 -8.96 9.06 -8.38
CA THR A 37 -7.77 8.24 -8.66
C THR A 37 -8.15 6.88 -9.24
N ILE A 38 -9.13 6.20 -8.64
CA ILE A 38 -9.62 4.90 -9.13
C ILE A 38 -10.11 4.99 -10.56
N SER A 39 -10.91 6.02 -10.87
CA SER A 39 -11.44 6.24 -12.22
C SER A 39 -10.34 6.64 -13.21
N LYS A 40 -9.42 7.54 -12.83
CA LYS A 40 -8.31 8.01 -13.67
C LYS A 40 -7.43 6.87 -14.18
N TYR A 41 -7.23 5.83 -13.35
CA TYR A 41 -6.34 4.70 -13.64
C TYR A 41 -7.08 3.37 -13.84
N ASN A 42 -8.40 3.39 -14.02
CA ASN A 42 -9.24 2.21 -14.22
C ASN A 42 -8.95 1.07 -13.20
N MET A 43 -8.79 1.44 -11.92
CA MET A 43 -8.29 0.55 -10.87
C MET A 43 -9.29 -0.55 -10.50
N ILE A 44 -10.59 -0.26 -10.52
CA ILE A 44 -11.67 -1.17 -10.11
C ILE A 44 -12.77 -1.12 -11.18
N GLY A 45 -13.15 -2.28 -11.70
CA GLY A 45 -14.24 -2.48 -12.64
C GLY A 45 -15.54 -2.92 -11.99
N ASN A 46 -16.63 -2.90 -12.75
CA ASN A 46 -17.95 -3.33 -12.27
C ASN A 46 -18.00 -4.85 -12.02
N GLY A 47 -18.62 -5.24 -10.92
CA GLY A 47 -18.79 -6.64 -10.49
C GLY A 47 -17.51 -7.29 -9.97
N GLU A 48 -16.42 -6.53 -9.82
CA GLU A 48 -15.14 -7.08 -9.39
C GLU A 48 -15.07 -7.28 -7.88
N LEU A 49 -14.28 -8.27 -7.46
CA LEU A 49 -13.92 -8.48 -6.07
C LEU A 49 -12.55 -7.85 -5.78
N VAL A 50 -12.54 -6.92 -4.82
CA VAL A 50 -11.36 -6.18 -4.38
C VAL A 50 -10.85 -6.78 -3.07
N CYS A 51 -9.68 -7.38 -3.12
CA CYS A 51 -8.90 -7.82 -1.98
C CYS A 51 -8.19 -6.62 -1.33
N VAL A 52 -8.66 -6.15 -0.19
CA VAL A 52 -8.02 -5.03 0.54
C VAL A 52 -6.99 -5.59 1.51
N ALA A 53 -5.71 -5.26 1.31
CA ALA A 53 -4.65 -5.67 2.22
C ALA A 53 -4.60 -4.73 3.44
N VAL A 54 -4.93 -5.25 4.61
CA VAL A 54 -5.07 -4.51 5.86
C VAL A 54 -4.03 -4.98 6.87
N SER A 55 -3.11 -4.08 7.24
CA SER A 55 -2.00 -4.40 8.15
C SER A 55 -2.30 -4.05 9.62
N GLY A 56 -3.41 -3.37 9.91
CA GLY A 56 -3.71 -2.78 11.22
C GLY A 56 -3.20 -1.34 11.40
N GLY A 57 -2.44 -0.84 10.42
CA GLY A 57 -1.96 0.56 10.41
C GLY A 57 -2.99 1.53 9.82
N LYS A 58 -2.83 2.82 10.17
CA LYS A 58 -3.73 3.92 9.79
C LYS A 58 -4.10 3.94 8.30
N ASP A 59 -3.12 3.76 7.41
CA ASP A 59 -3.34 3.93 5.97
C ASP A 59 -4.18 2.79 5.40
N SER A 60 -3.93 1.57 5.87
CA SER A 60 -4.64 0.38 5.41
C SER A 60 -6.09 0.32 5.94
N LEU A 61 -6.32 0.76 7.18
CA LEU A 61 -7.65 0.87 7.77
C LEU A 61 -8.44 2.02 7.16
N ALA A 62 -7.79 3.17 6.90
CA ALA A 62 -8.41 4.27 6.18
C ALA A 62 -8.83 3.85 4.76
N LEU A 63 -7.99 3.07 4.07
CA LEU A 63 -8.33 2.54 2.75
C LEU A 63 -9.53 1.60 2.82
N LEU A 64 -9.54 0.66 3.77
CA LEU A 64 -10.69 -0.24 3.97
C LEU A 64 -11.97 0.55 4.22
N HIS A 65 -11.93 1.54 5.12
CA HIS A 65 -13.07 2.39 5.44
C HIS A 65 -13.59 3.14 4.21
N VAL A 66 -12.70 3.76 3.42
CA VAL A 66 -13.06 4.48 2.20
C VAL A 66 -13.67 3.53 1.16
N LEU A 67 -13.06 2.38 0.90
CA LEU A 67 -13.56 1.42 -0.09
C LEU A 67 -14.88 0.78 0.33
N SER A 68 -15.07 0.50 1.63
CA SER A 68 -16.34 0.00 2.17
C SER A 68 -17.48 0.98 1.88
N ARG A 69 -17.30 2.27 2.22
CA ARG A 69 -18.30 3.31 1.93
C ARG A 69 -18.56 3.50 0.43
N MET A 70 -17.53 3.30 -0.39
CA MET A 70 -17.69 3.35 -1.85
C MET A 70 -18.48 2.13 -2.38
N SER A 71 -18.24 0.93 -1.85
CA SER A 71 -18.92 -0.30 -2.28
C SER A 71 -20.44 -0.27 -2.04
N GLU A 72 -20.92 0.57 -1.12
CA GLU A 72 -22.37 0.78 -0.92
C GLU A 72 -23.08 1.41 -2.13
N ASN A 73 -22.36 2.25 -2.90
CA ASN A 73 -22.92 3.03 -4.01
C ASN A 73 -22.35 2.63 -5.38
N HIS A 74 -21.41 1.69 -5.40
CA HIS A 74 -20.71 1.24 -6.60
C HIS A 74 -20.74 -0.28 -6.67
N ASN A 75 -20.88 -0.83 -7.87
CA ASN A 75 -21.00 -2.26 -8.07
C ASN A 75 -19.63 -2.96 -8.01
N PHE A 76 -19.07 -3.13 -6.82
CA PHE A 76 -17.91 -4.01 -6.56
C PHE A 76 -17.99 -4.55 -5.13
N ALA A 77 -17.41 -5.73 -4.90
CA ALA A 77 -17.35 -6.34 -3.58
C ALA A 77 -15.96 -6.15 -2.96
N ILE A 78 -15.88 -6.18 -1.63
CA ILE A 78 -14.61 -6.10 -0.89
C ILE A 78 -14.42 -7.30 0.02
N HIS A 79 -13.17 -7.74 0.13
CA HIS A 79 -12.73 -8.75 1.08
C HIS A 79 -11.41 -8.30 1.69
N ALA A 80 -11.35 -8.19 3.01
CA ALA A 80 -10.14 -7.78 3.71
C ALA A 80 -9.22 -8.99 3.93
N ILE A 81 -7.91 -8.79 3.74
CA ILE A 81 -6.90 -9.78 4.12
C ILE A 81 -5.87 -9.15 5.05
N THR A 82 -5.39 -9.93 6.00
CA THR A 82 -4.21 -9.57 6.81
C THR A 82 -3.16 -10.65 6.64
N VAL A 83 -1.93 -10.23 6.37
CA VAL A 83 -0.78 -11.14 6.37
C VAL A 83 -0.19 -11.12 7.77
N ASP A 84 0.02 -12.27 8.38
CA ASP A 84 0.75 -12.38 9.65
C ASP A 84 2.17 -12.87 9.38
N GLU A 85 3.15 -12.03 9.68
CA GLU A 85 4.56 -12.34 9.44
C GLU A 85 5.20 -13.20 10.56
N GLY A 86 4.48 -13.43 11.66
CA GLY A 86 4.99 -14.16 12.83
C GLY A 86 6.06 -13.37 13.57
N ILE A 87 5.83 -12.07 13.79
CA ILE A 87 6.67 -11.20 14.63
C ILE A 87 6.04 -11.15 16.03
N PRO A 88 6.68 -11.71 17.08
CA PRO A 88 6.10 -11.74 18.42
C PRO A 88 5.83 -10.35 18.99
N GLY A 89 4.67 -10.15 19.60
CA GLY A 89 4.30 -8.91 20.31
C GLY A 89 4.00 -7.71 19.40
N TYR A 90 3.98 -7.91 18.08
CA TYR A 90 3.70 -6.85 17.10
C TYR A 90 2.33 -7.01 16.43
N ARG A 91 1.91 -8.23 16.10
CA ARG A 91 0.75 -8.48 15.23
C ARG A 91 -0.55 -8.74 15.98
N GLU A 92 -0.47 -9.08 17.26
CA GLU A 92 -1.61 -9.45 18.09
C GLU A 92 -2.62 -8.30 18.22
N GLU A 93 -2.14 -7.09 18.55
CA GLU A 93 -2.96 -5.87 18.61
C GLU A 93 -3.63 -5.58 17.25
N ALA A 94 -2.82 -5.65 16.19
CA ALA A 94 -3.24 -5.37 14.82
C ALA A 94 -4.34 -6.34 14.34
N LEU A 95 -4.20 -7.64 14.63
CA LEU A 95 -5.16 -8.66 14.21
C LEU A 95 -6.52 -8.48 14.89
N GLU A 96 -6.54 -8.21 16.20
CA GLU A 96 -7.78 -7.95 16.94
C GLU A 96 -8.47 -6.67 16.46
N ILE A 97 -7.69 -5.61 16.24
CA ILE A 97 -8.18 -4.35 15.65
C ILE A 97 -8.83 -4.61 14.29
N VAL A 98 -8.15 -5.28 13.37
CA VAL A 98 -8.65 -5.49 12.01
C VAL A 98 -9.88 -6.38 12.01
N LYS A 99 -9.87 -7.45 12.81
CA LYS A 99 -11.01 -8.37 12.93
C LYS A 99 -12.27 -7.65 13.41
N LYS A 100 -12.15 -6.85 14.49
CA LYS A 100 -13.25 -6.05 15.00
C LYS A 100 -13.72 -5.02 13.97
N PHE A 101 -12.78 -4.28 13.38
CA PHE A 101 -13.11 -3.25 12.41
C PHE A 101 -13.80 -3.80 11.15
N CYS A 102 -13.38 -4.97 10.65
CA CYS A 102 -14.07 -5.64 9.55
C CYS A 102 -15.48 -6.10 9.96
N SER A 103 -15.65 -6.61 11.18
CA SER A 103 -16.98 -6.97 11.71
C SER A 103 -17.91 -5.76 11.79
N ASP A 104 -17.41 -4.61 12.28
CA ASP A 104 -18.18 -3.37 12.41
C ASP A 104 -18.61 -2.82 11.03
N LEU A 105 -17.80 -3.04 9.99
CA LEU A 105 -18.10 -2.66 8.60
C LEU A 105 -18.90 -3.71 7.82
N GLY A 106 -19.13 -4.91 8.38
CA GLY A 106 -19.76 -6.02 7.67
C GLY A 106 -18.90 -6.59 6.53
N VAL A 107 -17.58 -6.47 6.61
CA VAL A 107 -16.63 -6.93 5.58
C VAL A 107 -16.04 -8.29 5.95
N SER A 108 -16.00 -9.22 5.00
CA SER A 108 -15.34 -10.51 5.20
C SER A 108 -13.83 -10.33 5.36
N HIS A 109 -13.23 -11.05 6.31
CA HIS A 109 -11.82 -10.96 6.66
C HIS A 109 -11.15 -12.34 6.68
N SER A 110 -9.90 -12.42 6.19
CA SER A 110 -9.10 -13.64 6.25
C SER A 110 -7.64 -13.34 6.61
N VAL A 111 -7.04 -14.18 7.43
CA VAL A 111 -5.66 -14.04 7.89
C VAL A 111 -4.78 -15.10 7.22
N TYR A 112 -3.62 -14.67 6.74
CA TYR A 112 -2.65 -15.50 6.02
C TYR A 112 -1.28 -15.44 6.70
N GLU A 113 -0.90 -16.53 7.34
CA GLU A 113 0.32 -16.61 8.15
C GLU A 113 1.52 -17.06 7.30
N TYR A 114 2.68 -16.43 7.50
CA TYR A 114 3.94 -16.85 6.88
C TYR A 114 4.29 -18.29 7.23
N LYS A 115 4.09 -18.70 8.48
CA LYS A 115 4.40 -20.07 8.92
C LYS A 115 3.64 -21.11 8.07
N LYS A 116 2.37 -20.86 7.76
CA LYS A 116 1.55 -21.75 6.93
C LYS A 116 1.91 -21.68 5.44
N LEU A 117 2.27 -20.50 4.94
CA LEU A 117 2.53 -20.30 3.50
C LEU A 117 3.95 -20.67 3.06
N PHE A 118 4.93 -20.49 3.94
CA PHE A 118 6.35 -20.58 3.60
C PHE A 118 7.12 -21.57 4.50
N ASP A 119 6.46 -22.15 5.51
CA ASP A 119 7.05 -23.02 6.53
C ASP A 119 8.03 -22.30 7.48
N LEU A 120 7.99 -20.96 7.48
CA LEU A 120 8.88 -20.11 8.27
C LEU A 120 8.23 -18.78 8.62
N THR A 121 8.53 -18.22 9.79
CA THR A 121 8.19 -16.83 10.18
C THR A 121 9.26 -15.85 9.71
N LEU A 122 8.97 -14.54 9.79
CA LEU A 122 10.01 -13.53 9.54
C LEU A 122 11.17 -13.67 10.53
N GLU A 123 10.90 -13.96 11.80
CA GLU A 123 11.94 -14.14 12.81
C GLU A 123 12.85 -15.34 12.49
N GLU A 124 12.27 -16.48 12.08
CA GLU A 124 13.02 -17.65 11.63
C GLU A 124 13.84 -17.34 10.36
N SER A 125 13.28 -16.54 9.43
CA SER A 125 13.99 -16.07 8.24
C SER A 125 15.24 -15.25 8.61
N LEU A 126 15.12 -14.38 9.60
CA LEU A 126 16.21 -13.50 10.02
C LEU A 126 17.35 -14.24 10.70
N LYS A 127 17.04 -15.35 11.39
CA LYS A 127 18.05 -16.24 11.99
C LYS A 127 18.78 -17.08 10.94
N SER A 128 18.11 -17.41 9.84
CA SER A 128 18.62 -18.30 8.79
C SER A 128 19.32 -17.57 7.64
N ARG A 129 19.36 -16.23 7.65
CA ARG A 129 20.03 -15.47 6.58
C ARG A 129 21.55 -15.63 6.65
N GLU A 130 22.18 -15.94 5.52
CA GLU A 130 23.65 -16.04 5.43
C GLU A 130 24.37 -14.71 5.72
N ASN A 131 23.75 -13.57 5.42
CA ASN A 131 24.37 -12.25 5.56
C ASN A 131 23.37 -11.18 5.99
N GLU A 132 23.79 -10.31 6.91
CA GLU A 132 23.05 -9.14 7.38
C GLU A 132 22.80 -8.08 6.28
N LYS A 133 23.50 -8.18 5.13
CA LYS A 133 23.23 -7.34 3.95
C LYS A 133 21.78 -7.42 3.46
N THR A 134 21.10 -8.55 3.67
CA THR A 134 19.67 -8.66 3.39
C THR A 134 18.88 -8.17 4.60
N SER A 135 18.30 -6.97 4.48
CA SER A 135 17.49 -6.37 5.55
C SER A 135 16.20 -7.16 5.79
N SER A 136 15.67 -7.04 7.02
CA SER A 136 14.39 -7.65 7.38
C SER A 136 13.25 -7.18 6.48
N CYS A 137 13.26 -5.90 6.11
CA CYS A 137 12.29 -5.29 5.22
C CYS A 137 12.34 -5.87 3.80
N SER A 138 13.52 -6.29 3.32
CA SER A 138 13.68 -6.93 2.01
C SER A 138 13.01 -8.30 1.96
N ILE A 139 13.24 -9.12 3.00
CA ILE A 139 12.63 -10.45 3.15
C ILE A 139 11.13 -10.30 3.35
N CYS A 140 10.73 -9.53 4.36
CA CYS A 140 9.34 -9.28 4.72
C CYS A 140 8.55 -8.74 3.53
N GLY A 141 9.04 -7.71 2.82
CA GLY A 141 8.33 -7.15 1.67
C GLY A 141 8.21 -8.13 0.49
N THR A 142 9.15 -9.06 0.32
CA THR A 142 9.10 -10.07 -0.75
C THR A 142 8.09 -11.17 -0.43
N LEU A 143 8.13 -11.70 0.78
CA LEU A 143 7.17 -12.71 1.25
C LEU A 143 5.75 -12.14 1.36
N ARG A 144 5.58 -10.89 1.82
CA ARG A 144 4.27 -10.24 1.97
C ARG A 144 3.57 -10.11 0.63
N ARG A 145 4.30 -9.71 -0.42
CA ARG A 145 3.76 -9.63 -1.79
C ARG A 145 3.30 -10.99 -2.30
N ARG A 146 4.05 -12.06 -2.02
CA ARG A 146 3.67 -13.43 -2.37
C ARG A 146 2.42 -13.88 -1.61
N ALA A 147 2.35 -13.58 -0.31
CA ALA A 147 1.20 -13.92 0.52
C ALA A 147 -0.07 -13.22 0.04
N MET A 148 0.00 -11.93 -0.30
CA MET A 148 -1.13 -11.20 -0.89
C MET A 148 -1.57 -11.79 -2.24
N ASP A 149 -0.62 -12.18 -3.10
CA ASP A 149 -0.94 -12.82 -4.39
C ASP A 149 -1.62 -14.17 -4.21
N HIS A 150 -1.19 -14.95 -3.21
CA HIS A 150 -1.81 -16.22 -2.87
C HIS A 150 -3.22 -16.02 -2.31
N ALA A 151 -3.37 -15.11 -1.35
CA ALA A 151 -4.63 -14.78 -0.72
C ALA A 151 -5.68 -14.30 -1.73
N ALA A 152 -5.31 -13.37 -2.61
CA ALA A 152 -6.20 -12.86 -3.64
C ALA A 152 -6.67 -13.97 -4.60
N LYS A 153 -5.79 -14.90 -4.96
CA LYS A 153 -6.16 -16.06 -5.78
C LYS A 153 -7.11 -17.01 -5.06
N GLN A 154 -6.87 -17.29 -3.78
CA GLN A 154 -7.71 -18.20 -3.00
C GLN A 154 -9.15 -17.67 -2.85
N ILE A 155 -9.30 -16.37 -2.65
CA ILE A 155 -10.64 -15.74 -2.52
C ILE A 155 -11.26 -15.36 -3.88
N GLY A 156 -10.57 -15.60 -5.00
CA GLY A 156 -11.05 -15.26 -6.35
C GLY A 156 -11.11 -13.76 -6.65
N ALA A 157 -10.26 -12.95 -6.01
CA ALA A 157 -10.23 -11.50 -6.21
C ALA A 157 -9.60 -11.12 -7.56
N ASN A 158 -10.15 -10.08 -8.19
CA ASN A 158 -9.63 -9.50 -9.43
C ASN A 158 -8.53 -8.46 -9.17
N VAL A 159 -8.59 -7.81 -8.01
CA VAL A 159 -7.77 -6.66 -7.67
C VAL A 159 -7.28 -6.75 -6.22
N ILE A 160 -6.01 -6.41 -5.98
CA ILE A 160 -5.45 -6.18 -4.65
C ILE A 160 -5.30 -4.68 -4.43
N ALA A 161 -5.94 -4.13 -3.41
CA ALA A 161 -5.79 -2.74 -3.00
C ALA A 161 -4.87 -2.62 -1.77
N THR A 162 -3.92 -1.67 -1.82
CA THR A 162 -3.00 -1.39 -0.71
C THR A 162 -3.02 0.07 -0.32
N GLY A 163 -2.83 0.36 0.97
CA GLY A 163 -2.90 1.72 1.54
C GLY A 163 -1.73 2.66 1.21
N HIS A 164 -0.89 2.34 0.22
CA HIS A 164 0.26 3.18 -0.11
C HIS A 164 -0.20 4.56 -0.60
N ASN A 165 0.36 5.60 0.00
CA ASN A 165 -0.03 6.97 -0.22
C ASN A 165 0.96 7.73 -1.14
N LEU A 166 0.73 9.04 -1.33
CA LEU A 166 1.60 9.92 -2.13
C LEU A 166 3.05 9.87 -1.62
N ASP A 167 3.24 10.07 -0.32
CA ASP A 167 4.54 10.10 0.34
C ASP A 167 5.29 8.78 0.17
N ASP A 168 4.62 7.63 0.35
CA ASP A 168 5.20 6.30 0.14
C ASP A 168 5.70 6.11 -1.29
N THR A 169 4.94 6.65 -2.25
CA THR A 169 5.28 6.60 -3.68
C THR A 169 6.51 7.44 -3.96
N LEU A 170 6.58 8.66 -3.44
CA LEU A 170 7.74 9.54 -3.60
C LEU A 170 9.00 9.00 -2.92
N GLN A 171 8.87 8.46 -1.70
CA GLN A 171 9.98 7.79 -1.02
C GLN A 171 10.53 6.64 -1.86
N THR A 172 9.64 5.80 -2.41
CA THR A 172 10.04 4.68 -3.26
C THR A 172 10.75 5.16 -4.54
N PHE A 173 10.29 6.26 -5.14
CA PHE A 173 10.92 6.85 -6.31
C PHE A 173 12.34 7.35 -6.00
N ILE A 174 12.51 8.07 -4.90
CA ILE A 174 13.83 8.56 -4.47
C ILE A 174 14.76 7.38 -4.18
N ILE A 175 14.31 6.36 -3.45
CA ILE A 175 15.09 5.15 -3.15
C ILE A 175 15.58 4.48 -4.44
N ASN A 176 14.70 4.26 -5.42
CA ASN A 176 15.09 3.65 -6.68
C ASN A 176 16.08 4.52 -7.47
N THR A 177 15.88 5.85 -7.44
CA THR A 177 16.75 6.82 -8.13
C THR A 177 18.15 6.84 -7.53
N ILE A 178 18.28 6.97 -6.20
CA ILE A 178 19.59 7.00 -5.52
C ILE A 178 20.31 5.65 -5.60
N SER A 179 19.56 4.54 -5.68
CA SER A 179 20.13 3.20 -5.85
C SER A 179 20.59 2.91 -7.29
N GLY A 180 20.35 3.83 -8.23
CA GLY A 180 20.67 3.63 -9.64
C GLY A 180 19.79 2.58 -10.36
N ASP A 181 18.72 2.11 -9.72
CA ASP A 181 17.82 1.09 -10.28
C ASP A 181 16.63 1.76 -10.99
N THR A 182 16.94 2.47 -12.08
CA THR A 182 15.95 3.23 -12.84
C THR A 182 14.89 2.34 -13.48
N ASN A 183 15.18 1.06 -13.73
CA ASN A 183 14.21 0.10 -14.26
C ASN A 183 13.00 -0.08 -13.33
N LYS A 184 13.20 -0.03 -12.02
CA LYS A 184 12.10 -0.12 -11.04
C LYS A 184 11.14 1.07 -11.09
N ILE A 185 11.55 2.21 -11.67
CA ILE A 185 10.66 3.37 -11.87
C ILE A 185 9.51 2.99 -12.80
N GLY A 186 9.74 2.12 -13.79
CA GLY A 186 8.68 1.63 -14.70
C GLY A 186 7.56 0.87 -13.98
N TRP A 187 7.82 0.31 -12.80
CA TRP A 187 6.81 -0.40 -11.99
C TRP A 187 5.96 0.53 -11.13
N MET A 188 6.23 1.84 -11.19
CA MET A 188 5.53 2.85 -10.40
C MET A 188 4.30 3.43 -11.11
N ASP A 189 4.08 3.06 -12.38
CA ASP A 189 2.88 3.45 -13.11
C ASP A 189 1.63 2.90 -12.39
N PRO A 190 0.67 3.77 -11.98
CA PRO A 190 -0.55 3.33 -11.33
C PRO A 190 -1.48 2.51 -12.25
N ASP A 191 -1.35 2.66 -13.57
CA ASP A 191 -2.13 1.84 -14.51
C ASP A 191 -1.57 0.41 -14.56
N THR A 192 -2.37 -0.51 -14.02
CA THR A 192 -2.05 -1.94 -13.98
C THR A 192 -3.02 -2.79 -14.81
N SER A 193 -3.83 -2.17 -15.67
CA SER A 193 -4.89 -2.81 -16.46
C SER A 193 -4.44 -4.02 -17.29
N ALA A 194 -3.17 -4.06 -17.70
CA ALA A 194 -2.57 -5.18 -18.44
C ALA A 194 -2.31 -6.44 -17.59
N ASN A 195 -2.43 -6.38 -16.26
CA ASN A 195 -2.18 -7.51 -15.38
C ASN A 195 -3.46 -8.31 -15.11
N SER A 196 -3.35 -9.64 -15.11
CA SER A 196 -4.45 -10.55 -14.76
C SER A 196 -4.96 -10.35 -13.33
N LEU A 197 -4.03 -10.16 -12.38
CA LEU A 197 -4.31 -9.74 -11.01
C LEU A 197 -3.75 -8.32 -10.82
N ARG A 198 -4.64 -7.33 -10.78
CA ARG A 198 -4.26 -5.92 -10.66
C ARG A 198 -3.86 -5.59 -9.23
N LYS A 199 -2.84 -4.74 -9.07
CA LYS A 199 -2.38 -4.24 -7.77
C LYS A 199 -2.49 -2.73 -7.77
N ILE A 200 -3.41 -2.20 -6.99
CA ILE A 200 -3.80 -0.79 -7.05
C ILE A 200 -3.42 -0.07 -5.76
N LYS A 201 -3.24 1.25 -5.89
CA LYS A 201 -2.90 2.15 -4.79
C LYS A 201 -3.86 3.35 -4.82
N PRO A 202 -5.11 3.22 -4.34
CA PRO A 202 -6.10 4.29 -4.48
C PRO A 202 -5.70 5.60 -3.80
N PHE A 203 -4.79 5.53 -2.82
CA PHE A 203 -4.26 6.68 -2.09
C PHE A 203 -2.98 7.29 -2.69
N CYS A 204 -2.51 6.86 -3.85
CA CYS A 204 -1.24 7.34 -4.42
C CYS A 204 -1.19 8.85 -4.75
N GLU A 205 -2.34 9.55 -4.73
CA GLU A 205 -2.45 11.01 -4.90
C GLU A 205 -2.93 11.73 -3.62
N ILE A 206 -2.90 11.04 -2.47
CA ILE A 206 -3.34 11.57 -1.16
C ILE A 206 -2.12 11.60 -0.24
N TYR A 207 -1.93 12.73 0.44
CA TYR A 207 -0.80 12.93 1.35
C TYR A 207 -0.95 12.05 2.59
N GLU A 208 0.16 11.57 3.16
CA GLU A 208 0.16 10.84 4.44
C GLU A 208 -0.53 11.65 5.54
N SER A 209 -0.27 12.96 5.62
CA SER A 209 -0.89 13.86 6.61
C SER A 209 -2.42 13.98 6.46
N GLU A 210 -2.93 13.83 5.23
CA GLU A 210 -4.37 13.82 4.98
C GLU A 210 -5.01 12.50 5.45
N ILE A 211 -4.31 11.38 5.28
CA ILE A 211 -4.77 10.07 5.76
C ILE A 211 -4.75 10.03 7.29
N VAL A 212 -3.71 10.59 7.92
CA VAL A 212 -3.64 10.74 9.38
C VAL A 212 -4.86 11.50 9.88
N PHE A 213 -5.15 12.67 9.30
CA PHE A 213 -6.30 13.47 9.71
C PHE A 213 -7.64 12.77 9.43
N TYR A 214 -7.75 12.03 8.32
CA TYR A 214 -8.92 11.19 8.03
C TYR A 214 -9.12 10.11 9.10
N ALA A 215 -8.06 9.41 9.49
CA ALA A 215 -8.12 8.36 10.50
C ALA A 215 -8.59 8.92 11.85
N PHE A 216 -8.04 10.05 12.28
CA PHE A 216 -8.47 10.72 13.51
C PHE A 216 -9.93 11.21 13.45
N THR A 217 -10.32 11.91 12.38
CA THR A 217 -11.67 12.47 12.27
C THR A 217 -12.77 11.42 12.12
N ASN A 218 -12.42 10.21 11.68
CA ASN A 218 -13.35 9.08 11.58
C ASN A 218 -13.15 8.04 12.70
N ASN A 219 -12.36 8.37 13.74
CA ASN A 219 -12.10 7.51 14.91
C ASN A 219 -11.65 6.08 14.54
N LEU A 220 -10.77 5.96 13.54
CA LEU A 220 -10.30 4.64 13.12
C LEU A 220 -9.40 4.01 14.20
N PRO A 221 -9.66 2.76 14.60
CA PRO A 221 -8.83 2.07 15.58
C PRO A 221 -7.60 1.54 14.86
N PHE A 222 -6.45 2.20 14.93
CA PHE A 222 -5.20 1.69 14.34
C PHE A 222 -4.19 1.34 15.42
N GLN A 223 -3.33 0.36 15.12
CA GLN A 223 -2.33 -0.14 16.06
C GLN A 223 -1.40 0.98 16.56
N SER A 224 -1.04 0.89 17.83
CA SER A 224 -0.12 1.84 18.46
C SER A 224 1.34 1.38 18.33
N GLU A 225 1.58 0.07 18.28
CA GLU A 225 2.93 -0.49 18.26
C GLU A 225 3.58 -0.36 16.87
N PRO A 226 4.76 0.29 16.76
CA PRO A 226 5.53 0.33 15.52
C PRO A 226 6.19 -1.02 15.24
N CYS A 227 6.46 -1.30 13.95
CA CYS A 227 7.25 -2.48 13.60
C CYS A 227 8.65 -2.39 14.22
N PRO A 228 9.16 -3.43 14.90
CA PRO A 228 10.49 -3.40 15.54
C PRO A 228 11.63 -3.20 14.53
N HIS A 229 11.38 -3.48 13.25
CA HIS A 229 12.33 -3.31 12.15
C HIS A 229 12.17 -2.02 11.34
N MET A 230 11.32 -1.09 11.76
CA MET A 230 10.97 0.11 10.98
C MET A 230 12.19 1.01 10.67
N ASN A 231 13.20 1.01 11.54
CA ASN A 231 14.35 1.91 11.47
C ASN A 231 15.55 1.36 10.66
N GLU A 232 15.43 0.18 10.04
CA GLU A 232 16.53 -0.42 9.25
C GLU A 232 16.76 0.27 7.88
N GLY A 233 16.06 1.35 7.55
CA GLY A 233 16.12 1.92 6.20
C GLY A 233 15.95 3.44 6.10
N ILE A 234 16.35 3.95 4.93
CA ILE A 234 16.39 5.39 4.56
C ILE A 234 15.01 6.08 4.41
N ARG A 235 13.90 5.35 4.60
CA ARG A 235 12.55 5.88 4.36
C ARG A 235 12.21 7.05 5.27
N THR A 236 12.60 6.98 6.54
CA THR A 236 12.35 8.06 7.51
C THR A 236 13.09 9.34 7.12
N GLU A 237 14.37 9.23 6.76
CA GLU A 237 15.20 10.36 6.31
C GLU A 237 14.62 11.02 5.05
N ILE A 238 14.19 10.22 4.07
CA ILE A 238 13.56 10.74 2.85
C ILE A 238 12.20 11.39 3.16
N ARG A 239 11.40 10.80 4.07
CA ARG A 239 10.12 11.38 4.50
C ARG A 239 10.35 12.77 5.11
N GLU A 240 11.31 12.90 6.01
CA GLU A 240 11.66 14.17 6.67
C GLU A 240 12.14 15.21 5.65
N PHE A 241 13.01 14.81 4.71
CA PHE A 241 13.46 15.67 3.61
C PHE A 241 12.28 16.18 2.76
N LEU A 242 11.40 15.28 2.32
CA LEU A 242 10.22 15.65 1.54
C LEU A 242 9.24 16.53 2.33
N ASN A 243 9.04 16.27 3.62
CA ASN A 243 8.20 17.08 4.50
C ASN A 243 8.76 18.49 4.66
N LYS A 244 10.08 18.62 4.82
CA LYS A 244 10.75 19.93 4.90
C LYS A 244 10.53 20.73 3.62
N LEU A 245 10.72 20.12 2.46
CA LEU A 245 10.47 20.77 1.17
C LEU A 245 9.00 21.20 1.01
N GLU A 246 8.05 20.33 1.35
CA GLU A 246 6.61 20.64 1.26
C GLU A 246 6.20 21.79 2.20
N SER A 247 6.86 21.91 3.35
CA SER A 247 6.60 23.00 4.30
C SER A 247 7.02 24.37 3.78
N SER A 248 8.14 24.43 3.04
CA SER A 248 8.65 25.66 2.40
C SER A 248 7.98 25.95 1.05
N HIS A 249 7.59 24.89 0.34
CA HIS A 249 7.05 24.95 -1.02
C HIS A 249 5.85 24.02 -1.15
N SER A 250 4.68 24.50 -0.73
CA SER A 250 3.45 23.71 -0.77
C SER A 250 3.12 23.24 -2.20
N GLY A 251 2.81 21.95 -2.34
CA GLY A 251 2.53 21.31 -3.62
C GLY A 251 3.74 20.70 -4.33
N ILE A 252 4.96 20.81 -3.78
CA ILE A 252 6.17 20.23 -4.40
C ILE A 252 6.07 18.71 -4.53
N LYS A 253 5.45 18.02 -3.55
CA LYS A 253 5.19 16.57 -3.62
C LYS A 253 4.25 16.20 -4.76
N ASN A 254 3.17 16.97 -4.98
CA ASN A 254 2.27 16.75 -6.13
C ASN A 254 3.01 16.93 -7.47
N SER A 255 3.80 17.99 -7.59
CA SER A 255 4.61 18.24 -8.79
C SER A 255 5.60 17.10 -9.05
N MET A 256 6.26 16.62 -7.99
CA MET A 256 7.18 15.48 -8.08
C MET A 256 6.44 14.20 -8.50
N TYR A 257 5.27 13.92 -7.93
CA TYR A 257 4.47 12.75 -8.30
C TYR A 257 4.04 12.77 -9.76
N ASN A 258 3.67 13.93 -10.30
CA ASN A 258 3.39 14.07 -11.72
C ASN A 258 4.60 13.70 -12.60
N SER A 259 5.81 14.06 -12.16
CA SER A 259 7.05 13.62 -12.82
C SER A 259 7.26 12.11 -12.68
N VAL A 260 7.01 11.53 -11.51
CA VAL A 260 7.09 10.08 -11.29
C VAL A 260 6.19 9.32 -12.27
N VAL A 261 4.92 9.74 -12.41
CA VAL A 261 3.97 9.08 -13.34
C VAL A 261 4.50 9.13 -14.77
N LYS A 262 4.91 10.31 -15.27
CA LYS A 262 5.45 10.45 -16.63
C LYS A 262 6.71 9.61 -16.85
N LEU A 263 7.65 9.64 -15.91
CA LEU A 263 8.88 8.85 -16.01
C LEU A 263 8.58 7.35 -15.95
N SER A 264 7.64 6.92 -15.11
CA SER A 264 7.25 5.51 -15.02
C SER A 264 6.68 4.98 -16.33
N GLN A 265 5.88 5.78 -17.05
CA GLN A 265 5.34 5.42 -18.36
C GLN A 265 6.45 5.22 -19.39
N ILE A 266 7.36 6.20 -19.52
CA ILE A 266 8.50 6.15 -20.45
C ILE A 266 9.39 4.93 -20.17
N VAL A 267 9.71 4.70 -18.89
CA VAL A 267 10.58 3.58 -18.47
C VAL A 267 9.87 2.24 -18.64
N ARG A 268 8.55 2.16 -18.44
CA ARG A 268 7.77 0.94 -18.64
C ARG A 268 7.77 0.51 -20.10
N GLU A 269 7.63 1.46 -21.02
CA GLU A 269 7.67 1.20 -22.47
C GLU A 269 9.03 0.71 -22.95
N SER A 270 10.13 1.22 -22.37
CA SER A 270 11.49 0.82 -22.74
C SER A 270 11.98 -0.49 -22.09
N ASN A 271 11.34 -0.94 -21.00
CA ASN A 271 11.75 -2.11 -20.23
C ASN A 271 10.92 -3.38 -20.46
N TYR A 272 10.54 -3.66 -21.71
CA TYR A 272 9.86 -4.92 -22.00
C TYR A 272 10.76 -6.12 -21.62
N LYS A 273 10.26 -6.96 -20.71
CA LYS A 273 10.84 -8.27 -20.41
C LYS A 273 9.78 -9.33 -20.64
N GLU A 274 10.15 -10.37 -21.38
CA GLU A 274 9.29 -11.52 -21.58
C GLU A 274 8.96 -12.17 -20.24
N ARG A 275 7.67 -12.41 -19.99
CA ARG A 275 7.21 -13.09 -18.78
C ARG A 275 7.26 -14.59 -19.00
N THR A 276 7.86 -15.30 -18.07
CA THR A 276 7.90 -16.76 -18.03
C THR A 276 7.26 -17.28 -16.74
N LYS A 277 7.06 -18.60 -16.64
CA LYS A 277 6.58 -19.25 -15.41
C LYS A 277 7.77 -19.78 -14.61
N CYS A 278 7.78 -19.48 -13.31
CA CYS A 278 8.76 -20.04 -12.38
C CYS A 278 8.67 -21.57 -12.37
N ILE A 279 9.79 -22.27 -12.58
CA ILE A 279 9.81 -23.74 -12.59
C ILE A 279 9.48 -24.37 -11.22
N LYS A 280 9.61 -23.61 -10.12
CA LYS A 280 9.35 -24.10 -8.75
C LYS A 280 7.90 -23.91 -8.29
N CYS A 281 7.27 -22.80 -8.64
CA CYS A 281 5.92 -22.45 -8.13
C CYS A 281 4.90 -22.09 -9.21
N GLY A 282 5.27 -22.12 -10.49
CA GLY A 282 4.39 -21.87 -11.63
C GLY A 282 3.93 -20.42 -11.81
N THR A 283 4.30 -19.49 -10.92
CA THR A 283 3.90 -18.08 -11.04
C THR A 283 4.71 -17.31 -12.06
N GLU A 284 4.09 -16.31 -12.67
CA GLU A 284 4.76 -15.38 -13.59
C GLU A 284 5.97 -14.68 -12.94
N CYS A 285 7.08 -14.67 -13.66
CA CYS A 285 8.31 -13.95 -13.32
C CYS A 285 9.14 -13.69 -14.59
N THR A 286 10.27 -13.00 -14.45
CA THR A 286 11.17 -12.63 -15.56
C THR A 286 12.42 -13.51 -15.67
N GLY A 287 12.54 -14.55 -14.83
CA GLY A 287 13.65 -15.50 -14.88
C GLY A 287 13.18 -16.93 -14.60
N THR A 288 14.08 -17.91 -14.68
CA THR A 288 13.76 -19.34 -14.53
C THR A 288 13.15 -19.68 -13.16
N ILE A 289 13.67 -19.05 -12.10
CA ILE A 289 13.16 -19.15 -10.73
C ILE A 289 12.84 -17.75 -10.25
N CYS A 290 11.63 -17.55 -9.70
CA CYS A 290 11.20 -16.24 -9.19
C CYS A 290 11.99 -15.83 -7.93
N SER A 291 12.06 -14.53 -7.66
CA SER A 291 12.80 -13.98 -6.51
C SER A 291 12.39 -14.56 -5.16
N VAL A 292 11.10 -14.89 -5.00
CA VAL A 292 10.58 -15.50 -3.77
C VAL A 292 11.09 -16.93 -3.62
N CYS A 293 11.03 -17.74 -4.67
CA CYS A 293 11.55 -19.11 -4.60
C CYS A 293 13.06 -19.13 -4.40
N LYS A 294 13.81 -18.21 -5.02
CA LYS A 294 15.25 -18.06 -4.75
C LYS A 294 15.50 -17.74 -3.28
N MET A 295 14.85 -16.70 -2.75
CA MET A 295 14.95 -16.32 -1.34
C MET A 295 14.59 -17.45 -0.38
N LEU A 296 13.57 -18.26 -0.68
CA LEU A 296 13.20 -19.40 0.17
C LEU A 296 14.19 -20.57 0.09
N ILE A 297 14.92 -20.72 -1.02
CA ILE A 297 16.00 -21.70 -1.14
C ILE A 297 17.18 -21.21 -0.29
N ASP A 298 17.59 -19.96 -0.49
CA ASP A 298 18.71 -19.33 0.24
C ASP A 298 18.49 -19.25 1.77
N LEU A 299 17.23 -19.34 2.25
CA LEU A 299 16.89 -19.34 3.68
C LEU A 299 16.74 -20.74 4.28
N LYS A 300 16.73 -21.79 3.46
CA LYS A 300 16.56 -23.20 3.88
C LYS A 300 17.83 -24.04 3.70
N ASP A 301 18.81 -23.52 2.96
CA ASP A 301 20.17 -24.04 2.88
C ASP A 301 20.99 -23.65 4.13
#